data_AF-A0A1F7PWJ1-F1
#
_entry.id   AF-A0A1F7PWJ1-F1
#
_cell.length_a   1.000
_cell.length_b   1.000
_cell.length_c   1.000
_cell.angle_alpha   90.00
_cell.angle_beta   90.00
_cell.angle_gamma   90.00
#
_symmetry.space_group_name_H-M   'P 1'
#
loop_
_entity.id
_entity.type
_entity.pdbx_description
1 polymer ?
#
loop_
_entity_poly.entity_id
_entity_poly.type
_entity_poly.pdbx_seq_one_letter_code
_entity_poly.pdbx_strand_id
1 'polypeptide(L)'
;MLPLVGAAYVVGAEARAETGEPHAQPVAPSARCVQSFTYTVVLERMAPGERHAIPRPEKYERYRDGQPYSLRIHVHGGEIYSEETGWLEYRMLEQAPGTKGGLWTYRRLVAAENFPGSARYTRDISMINWPGNDYRDESLLDRSPQEQARALQDGKRVSLGFLHWMQTEAPRPGSPPGFPEFRPRPDLFATPDALGKHPYIRECRRIRALATVLEHDVSADSQPGARARHFDDSVGIGWYPIDIHNSGPEDVGVSCRTRPFQIPMGALIPRRVRNLLAGAKNLGTTHITNGCYRLHPVEWNVGEAAGTLAAWSLESGKDPAEVHADPVLRRALQRRLAEDGVPLCWLVDVGVDHPAFGDLHMAVMTGEVKPAPDSLEAAALPEAVRRRFGL
;
A
#
# COMPACT_ATOMS: atom_id res chain seq x y z
N MET A 1 -5.78 -11.77 -15.57
CA MET A 1 -4.86 -11.72 -16.72
C MET A 1 -3.74 -12.76 -16.61
N LEU A 2 -2.89 -12.80 -15.56
CA LEU A 2 -1.76 -13.75 -15.50
C LEU A 2 -2.11 -15.23 -15.79
N PRO A 3 -3.16 -15.82 -15.20
CA PRO A 3 -3.55 -17.20 -15.53
C PRO A 3 -4.04 -17.34 -16.98
N LEU A 4 -4.74 -16.33 -17.51
CA LEU A 4 -5.31 -16.33 -18.86
C LEU A 4 -4.22 -16.38 -19.95
N VAL A 5 -3.06 -15.76 -19.69
CA VAL A 5 -1.92 -15.73 -20.61
C VAL A 5 -0.86 -16.78 -20.27
N GLY A 6 -1.12 -17.64 -19.28
CA GLY A 6 -0.20 -18.65 -18.79
C GLY A 6 1.09 -18.10 -18.14
N ALA A 7 1.13 -16.82 -17.75
CA ALA A 7 2.30 -16.26 -17.08
C ALA A 7 2.52 -16.95 -15.72
N ALA A 8 3.77 -17.21 -15.34
CA ALA A 8 4.08 -17.78 -14.03
C ALA A 8 3.92 -16.71 -12.94
N TYR A 9 3.28 -17.07 -11.83
CA TYR A 9 3.03 -16.16 -10.71
C TYR A 9 3.05 -16.92 -9.38
N VAL A 10 3.06 -16.16 -8.28
CA VAL A 10 2.86 -16.64 -6.91
C VAL A 10 1.64 -15.99 -6.27
N VAL A 11 1.10 -16.66 -5.26
CA VAL A 11 -0.01 -16.21 -4.42
C VAL A 11 0.31 -16.59 -2.98
N GLY A 12 -0.05 -15.71 -2.05
CA GLY A 12 0.10 -15.94 -0.62
C GLY A 12 1.54 -15.87 -0.16
N ALA A 13 1.84 -16.45 1.00
CA ALA A 13 3.14 -16.28 1.65
C ALA A 13 4.16 -17.35 1.23
N GLU A 14 5.38 -16.91 0.89
CA GLU A 14 6.54 -17.76 0.66
C GLU A 14 7.12 -18.31 1.97
N ALA A 15 7.90 -19.39 1.89
CA ALA A 15 8.61 -19.95 3.05
C ALA A 15 10.00 -19.33 3.24
N ARG A 16 10.49 -19.34 4.50
CA ARG A 16 11.88 -18.93 4.82
C ARG A 16 12.93 -19.70 4.01
N ALA A 17 12.68 -20.97 3.70
CA ALA A 17 13.58 -21.79 2.89
C ALA A 17 13.66 -21.32 1.41
N GLU A 18 12.65 -20.59 0.93
CA GLU A 18 12.58 -20.08 -0.45
C GLU A 18 13.23 -18.69 -0.57
N THR A 19 13.05 -17.83 0.43
CA THR A 19 13.44 -16.41 0.34
C THR A 19 14.54 -15.99 1.30
N GLY A 20 14.78 -16.77 2.37
CA GLY A 20 15.70 -16.41 3.45
C GLY A 20 15.20 -15.25 4.34
N GLU A 21 13.97 -14.78 4.15
CA GLU A 21 13.42 -13.64 4.89
C GLU A 21 13.05 -14.05 6.32
N PRO A 22 13.44 -13.28 7.35
CA PRO A 22 13.13 -13.61 8.73
C PRO A 22 11.62 -13.66 9.01
N HIS A 23 10.81 -12.88 8.29
CA HIS A 23 9.36 -12.84 8.49
C HIS A 23 8.55 -13.73 7.55
N ALA A 24 9.19 -14.47 6.63
CA ALA A 24 8.50 -15.45 5.80
C ALA A 24 7.97 -16.65 6.61
N GLN A 25 7.10 -17.46 6.00
CA GLN A 25 6.49 -18.62 6.65
C GLN A 25 7.56 -19.61 7.13
N PRO A 26 7.52 -20.05 8.40
CA PRO A 26 8.65 -20.75 9.02
C PRO A 26 8.93 -22.13 8.43
N VAL A 27 7.90 -22.81 7.90
CA VAL A 27 8.00 -24.21 7.45
C VAL A 27 7.72 -24.35 5.96
N ALA A 28 6.55 -23.92 5.50
CA ALA A 28 6.09 -24.15 4.13
C ALA A 28 5.35 -22.91 3.60
N PRO A 29 5.35 -22.68 2.28
CA PRO A 29 4.60 -21.58 1.70
C PRO A 29 3.10 -21.85 1.88
N SER A 30 2.30 -20.78 2.00
CA SER A 30 0.84 -20.86 2.11
C SER A 30 0.18 -19.93 1.12
N ALA A 31 -0.42 -20.52 0.08
CA ALA A 31 -1.26 -19.79 -0.88
C ALA A 31 -2.56 -19.25 -0.26
N ARG A 32 -2.88 -19.63 0.98
CA ARG A 32 -4.02 -19.11 1.74
C ARG A 32 -3.70 -17.82 2.48
N CYS A 33 -2.43 -17.58 2.81
CA CYS A 33 -1.98 -16.36 3.47
C CYS A 33 -1.92 -15.17 2.50
N VAL A 34 -3.09 -14.70 2.06
CA VAL A 34 -3.27 -13.52 1.22
C VAL A 34 -3.89 -12.41 2.06
N GLN A 35 -3.28 -11.23 2.06
CA GLN A 35 -3.75 -10.12 2.88
C GLN A 35 -5.24 -9.82 2.71
N SER A 36 -5.86 -9.45 3.83
CA SER A 36 -7.27 -9.06 3.91
C SER A 36 -7.65 -7.96 2.91
N PHE A 37 -8.92 -7.92 2.53
CA PHE A 37 -9.50 -6.83 1.73
C PHE A 37 -10.64 -6.16 2.47
N THR A 38 -10.96 -4.92 2.08
CA THR A 38 -11.87 -4.07 2.86
C THR A 38 -12.85 -3.35 1.96
N TYR A 39 -14.15 -3.47 2.25
CA TYR A 39 -15.13 -2.53 1.70
C TYR A 39 -15.18 -1.29 2.60
N THR A 40 -14.90 -0.13 2.02
CA THR A 40 -15.04 1.13 2.77
C THR A 40 -16.49 1.57 2.80
N VAL A 41 -16.88 2.29 3.85
CA VAL A 41 -18.20 2.93 3.98
C VAL A 41 -18.01 4.42 4.19
N VAL A 42 -18.82 5.25 3.55
CA VAL A 42 -18.79 6.70 3.78
C VAL A 42 -19.97 7.11 4.67
N LEU A 43 -19.65 7.82 5.73
CA LEU A 43 -20.57 8.27 6.75
C LEU A 43 -20.58 9.80 6.81
N GLU A 44 -21.76 10.36 7.06
CA GLU A 44 -21.94 11.74 7.45
C GLU A 44 -22.36 11.78 8.93
N ARG A 45 -21.81 12.72 9.70
CA ARG A 45 -22.18 12.87 11.11
C ARG A 45 -23.36 13.82 11.23
N MET A 46 -24.50 13.29 11.62
CA MET A 46 -25.73 14.05 11.83
C MET A 46 -25.77 14.73 13.19
N ALA A 47 -26.81 15.53 13.44
CA ALA A 47 -26.95 16.21 14.72
C ALA A 47 -27.14 15.18 15.86
N PRO A 48 -26.63 15.47 17.09
CA PRO A 48 -26.91 14.62 18.24
C PRO A 48 -28.42 14.37 18.41
N GLY A 49 -28.81 13.11 18.61
CA GLY A 49 -30.20 12.68 18.76
C GLY A 49 -30.83 12.11 17.49
N GLU A 50 -30.26 12.37 16.31
CA GLU A 50 -30.66 11.67 15.09
C GLU A 50 -30.23 10.19 15.14
N ARG A 51 -31.04 9.30 14.55
CA ARG A 51 -30.83 7.86 14.56
C ARG A 51 -30.87 7.29 13.16
N HIS A 52 -29.73 6.81 12.69
CA HIS A 52 -29.50 6.24 11.37
C HIS A 52 -28.89 4.83 11.44
N ALA A 53 -29.06 4.16 12.58
CA ALA A 53 -28.57 2.81 12.81
C ALA A 53 -29.13 1.84 11.76
N ILE A 54 -28.25 1.11 11.08
CA ILE A 54 -28.68 0.09 10.11
C ILE A 54 -29.19 -1.15 10.84
N PRO A 55 -30.07 -1.96 10.21
CA PRO A 55 -30.42 -3.27 10.75
C PRO A 55 -29.17 -4.13 10.98
N ARG A 56 -29.24 -5.01 11.97
CA ARG A 56 -28.17 -5.98 12.23
C ARG A 56 -27.92 -6.84 10.97
N PRO A 57 -26.70 -6.86 10.40
CA PRO A 57 -26.41 -7.64 9.21
C PRO A 57 -26.44 -9.15 9.46
N GLU A 58 -26.64 -9.93 8.39
CA GLU A 58 -26.46 -11.38 8.43
C GLU A 58 -25.03 -11.75 8.90
N LYS A 59 -24.92 -12.79 9.73
CA LYS A 59 -23.65 -13.27 10.33
C LYS A 59 -22.96 -12.25 11.25
N TYR A 60 -23.67 -11.23 11.76
CA TYR A 60 -23.09 -10.22 12.64
C TYR A 60 -22.35 -10.83 13.84
N GLU A 61 -22.98 -11.74 14.58
CA GLU A 61 -22.39 -12.37 15.76
C GLU A 61 -21.12 -13.15 15.41
N ARG A 62 -21.13 -13.90 14.29
CA ARG A 62 -19.93 -14.61 13.80
C ARG A 62 -18.76 -13.65 13.59
N TYR A 63 -18.98 -12.52 12.93
CA TYR A 63 -17.88 -11.59 12.65
C TYR A 63 -17.49 -10.78 13.88
N ARG A 64 -18.45 -10.29 14.67
CA ARG A 64 -18.16 -9.59 15.94
C ARG A 64 -17.33 -10.47 16.88
N ASP A 65 -17.63 -11.77 16.96
CA ASP A 65 -16.95 -12.70 17.87
C ASP A 65 -15.66 -13.27 17.26
N GLY A 66 -15.56 -13.33 15.92
CA GLY A 66 -14.40 -13.86 15.17
C GLY A 66 -13.37 -12.82 14.73
N GLN A 67 -13.71 -11.53 14.74
CA GLN A 67 -12.78 -10.44 14.44
C GLN A 67 -13.00 -9.21 15.31
N PRO A 68 -11.94 -8.41 15.58
CA PRO A 68 -12.05 -7.31 16.52
C PRO A 68 -12.88 -6.16 15.94
N TYR A 69 -14.18 -6.11 16.24
CA TYR A 69 -14.93 -4.85 16.17
C TYR A 69 -14.51 -3.99 17.36
N SER A 70 -13.47 -3.19 17.13
CA SER A 70 -12.80 -2.41 18.17
C SER A 70 -12.21 -1.13 17.61
N LEU A 71 -12.07 -0.12 18.47
CA LEU A 71 -11.25 1.08 18.23
C LEU A 71 -9.78 0.86 18.61
N ARG A 72 -9.45 -0.32 19.13
CA ARG A 72 -8.10 -0.69 19.51
C ARG A 72 -7.35 -1.26 18.30
N ILE A 73 -6.14 -0.77 18.05
CA ILE A 73 -5.25 -1.30 17.01
C ILE A 73 -3.88 -1.64 17.59
N HIS A 74 -3.28 -2.71 17.07
CA HIS A 74 -1.87 -3.00 17.32
C HIS A 74 -1.06 -2.26 16.28
N VAL A 75 -0.16 -1.39 16.72
CA VAL A 75 0.79 -0.68 15.87
C VAL A 75 2.17 -1.25 16.12
N HIS A 76 2.95 -1.41 15.07
CA HIS A 76 4.33 -1.82 15.21
C HIS A 76 5.24 -0.58 15.19
N GLY A 77 6.28 -0.62 16.02
CA GLY A 77 7.23 0.45 16.17
C GLY A 77 7.87 0.75 14.83
N GLY A 78 7.71 1.99 14.37
CA GLY A 78 8.20 2.42 13.07
C GLY A 78 7.21 2.46 11.92
N GLU A 79 5.95 2.20 12.21
CA GLU A 79 4.86 2.62 11.35
C GLU A 79 4.60 4.13 11.45
N ILE A 80 3.68 4.62 10.62
CA ILE A 80 3.20 6.01 10.61
C ILE A 80 2.62 6.45 11.97
N TYR A 81 2.18 5.49 12.79
CA TYR A 81 1.40 5.76 13.99
C TYR A 81 2.24 5.94 15.26
N SER A 82 3.36 5.22 15.41
CA SER A 82 4.15 5.19 16.65
C SER A 82 5.61 4.75 16.41
N GLU A 83 6.53 5.28 17.21
CA GLU A 83 7.91 4.80 17.30
C GLU A 83 8.01 3.46 18.06
N GLU A 84 7.04 3.18 18.94
CA GLU A 84 6.99 1.98 19.77
C GLU A 84 5.92 0.99 19.30
N THR A 85 6.24 -0.30 19.35
CA THR A 85 5.27 -1.38 19.13
C THR A 85 4.33 -1.48 20.33
N GLY A 86 3.02 -1.49 20.09
CA GLY A 86 2.06 -1.67 21.16
C GLY A 86 0.62 -1.49 20.70
N TRP A 87 -0.27 -1.41 21.68
CA TRP A 87 -1.68 -1.17 21.42
C TRP A 87 -2.03 0.30 21.59
N LEU A 88 -2.69 0.86 20.57
CA LEU A 88 -3.31 2.18 20.65
C LEU A 88 -4.83 2.03 20.81
N GLU A 89 -5.37 2.73 21.80
CA GLU A 89 -6.81 2.81 22.07
C GLU A 89 -7.37 4.10 21.45
N TYR A 90 -7.97 4.01 20.27
CA TYR A 90 -8.61 5.18 19.66
C TYR A 90 -9.93 5.51 20.33
N ARG A 91 -10.29 6.80 20.26
CA ARG A 91 -11.67 7.24 20.45
C ARG A 91 -12.30 7.51 19.09
N MET A 92 -13.63 7.45 19.04
CA MET A 92 -14.34 7.65 17.78
C MET A 92 -14.18 9.08 17.24
N LEU A 93 -14.48 10.08 18.08
CA LEU A 93 -14.52 11.49 17.67
C LEU A 93 -13.28 12.27 18.09
N GLU A 94 -12.86 12.11 19.34
CA GLU A 94 -11.74 12.85 19.94
C GLU A 94 -10.41 12.14 19.69
N GLN A 95 -9.32 12.89 19.79
CA GLN A 95 -7.99 12.29 19.88
C GLN A 95 -7.78 11.63 21.24
N ALA A 96 -7.33 10.39 21.24
CA ALA A 96 -6.89 9.68 22.45
C ALA A 96 -5.37 9.83 22.67
N PRO A 97 -4.86 9.62 23.89
CA PRO A 97 -3.41 9.66 24.16
C PRO A 97 -2.62 8.77 23.20
N GLY A 98 -1.52 9.28 22.63
CA GLY A 98 -0.66 8.55 21.70
C GLY A 98 -1.21 8.37 20.28
N THR A 99 -2.48 8.68 20.03
CA THR A 99 -3.09 8.58 18.69
C THR A 99 -2.89 9.85 17.86
N LYS A 100 -3.00 9.74 16.54
CA LYS A 100 -2.90 10.87 15.59
C LYS A 100 -4.23 11.63 15.39
N GLY A 101 -5.28 11.26 16.15
CA GLY A 101 -6.64 11.80 16.03
C GLY A 101 -7.69 10.77 16.44
N GLY A 102 -8.97 11.12 16.32
CA GLY A 102 -10.06 10.14 16.44
C GLY A 102 -10.21 9.32 15.15
N LEU A 103 -10.90 8.18 15.24
CA LEU A 103 -11.20 7.36 14.05
C LEU A 103 -11.96 8.19 12.99
N TRP A 104 -12.90 9.05 13.43
CA TRP A 104 -13.66 9.93 12.57
C TRP A 104 -12.79 10.88 11.75
N THR A 105 -11.73 11.44 12.35
CA THR A 105 -10.85 12.41 11.67
C THR A 105 -9.76 11.75 10.83
N TYR A 106 -9.41 10.49 11.11
CA TYR A 106 -8.32 9.77 10.47
C TYR A 106 -8.44 9.69 8.93
N ARG A 107 -9.64 9.44 8.40
CA ARG A 107 -9.94 9.43 6.95
C ARG A 107 -11.13 10.33 6.61
N ARG A 108 -11.13 11.54 7.20
CA ARG A 108 -12.15 12.56 6.93
C ARG A 108 -11.99 13.10 5.51
N LEU A 109 -13.05 12.93 4.71
CA LEU A 109 -13.13 13.42 3.33
C LEU A 109 -13.52 14.90 3.29
N VAL A 110 -14.43 15.30 4.16
CA VAL A 110 -14.93 16.68 4.27
C VAL A 110 -14.89 17.10 5.73
N ALA A 111 -14.16 18.18 6.00
CA ALA A 111 -14.31 18.97 7.21
C ALA A 111 -15.20 20.16 6.88
N ALA A 112 -16.44 20.20 7.38
CA ALA A 112 -17.44 21.20 6.95
C ALA A 112 -16.98 22.65 7.17
N GLU A 113 -16.16 22.86 8.21
CA GLU A 113 -15.54 24.15 8.54
C GLU A 113 -14.70 24.75 7.40
N ASN A 114 -14.15 23.91 6.52
CA ASN A 114 -13.39 24.33 5.34
C ASN A 114 -14.29 24.74 4.15
N PHE A 115 -15.62 24.61 4.28
CA PHE A 115 -16.59 24.89 3.21
C PHE A 115 -17.72 25.82 3.68
N PRO A 116 -17.42 27.02 4.21
CA PRO A 116 -18.44 27.95 4.68
C PRO A 116 -19.42 28.32 3.56
N GLY A 117 -20.72 28.26 3.84
CA GLY A 117 -21.79 28.59 2.88
C GLY A 117 -22.05 27.53 1.81
N SER A 118 -21.35 26.40 1.82
CA SER A 118 -21.59 25.30 0.87
C SER A 118 -22.92 24.61 1.17
N ALA A 119 -23.84 24.61 0.19
CA ALA A 119 -25.07 23.81 0.26
C ALA A 119 -24.79 22.29 0.18
N ARG A 120 -23.63 21.89 -0.35
CA ARG A 120 -23.26 20.48 -0.56
C ARG A 120 -22.50 19.89 0.62
N TYR A 121 -21.64 20.67 1.26
CA TYR A 121 -20.73 20.21 2.31
C TYR A 121 -21.07 20.89 3.64
N THR A 122 -22.28 20.65 4.13
CA THR A 122 -22.81 21.26 5.35
C THR A 122 -22.37 20.53 6.63
N ARG A 123 -21.82 19.32 6.51
CA ARG A 123 -21.41 18.46 7.63
C ARG A 123 -20.16 17.67 7.28
N ASP A 124 -19.52 17.16 8.32
CA ASP A 124 -18.36 16.30 8.18
C ASP A 124 -18.74 14.98 7.51
N ILE A 125 -17.88 14.56 6.59
CA ILE A 125 -18.00 13.28 5.88
C ILE A 125 -16.70 12.53 6.05
N SER A 126 -16.78 11.30 6.53
CA SER A 126 -15.62 10.45 6.76
C SER A 126 -15.78 9.09 6.09
N MET A 127 -14.69 8.59 5.52
CA MET A 127 -14.61 7.25 4.96
C MET A 127 -14.02 6.30 6.00
N ILE A 128 -14.71 5.22 6.30
CA ILE A 128 -14.27 4.25 7.29
C ILE A 128 -13.51 3.13 6.59
N ASN A 129 -12.26 2.99 7.00
CA ASN A 129 -11.36 1.88 6.66
C ASN A 129 -10.48 1.63 7.89
N TRP A 130 -10.68 0.49 8.54
CA TRP A 130 -10.14 0.16 9.86
C TRP A 130 -9.87 -1.34 9.98
N PRO A 131 -8.90 -1.80 10.77
CA PRO A 131 -8.68 -3.24 10.94
C PRO A 131 -9.92 -4.04 11.35
N GLY A 132 -10.87 -3.39 12.04
CA GLY A 132 -12.15 -4.00 12.42
C GLY A 132 -13.08 -4.34 11.26
N ASN A 133 -12.92 -3.74 10.08
CA ASN A 133 -13.68 -4.09 8.88
C ASN A 133 -12.86 -4.75 7.76
N ASP A 134 -11.66 -5.23 8.07
CA ASP A 134 -10.88 -6.08 7.16
C ASP A 134 -11.50 -7.48 7.10
N TYR A 135 -11.82 -7.95 5.89
CA TYR A 135 -12.26 -9.32 5.66
C TYR A 135 -11.08 -10.23 5.33
N ARG A 136 -10.94 -11.30 6.11
CA ARG A 136 -9.75 -12.19 6.11
C ARG A 136 -10.07 -13.68 6.07
N ASP A 137 -11.34 -14.08 6.01
CA ASP A 137 -11.74 -15.49 6.01
C ASP A 137 -11.39 -16.18 4.69
N GLU A 138 -11.50 -15.47 3.56
CA GLU A 138 -11.28 -16.02 2.23
C GLU A 138 -10.56 -15.05 1.29
N SER A 139 -9.61 -15.58 0.51
CA SER A 139 -8.95 -14.85 -0.58
C SER A 139 -9.83 -14.82 -1.84
N LEU A 140 -9.67 -13.78 -2.66
CA LEU A 140 -10.30 -13.67 -3.99
C LEU A 140 -9.48 -14.35 -5.09
N LEU A 141 -8.25 -14.78 -4.79
CA LEU A 141 -7.30 -15.29 -5.78
C LEU A 141 -7.48 -16.79 -6.01
N ASP A 142 -7.38 -17.20 -7.27
CA ASP A 142 -7.46 -18.60 -7.76
C ASP A 142 -8.66 -19.39 -7.26
N ARG A 143 -9.84 -18.73 -7.27
CA ARG A 143 -11.11 -19.33 -6.89
C ARG A 143 -12.12 -19.32 -8.04
N SER A 144 -13.15 -20.15 -7.93
CA SER A 144 -14.30 -20.10 -8.83
C SER A 144 -15.05 -18.76 -8.71
N PRO A 145 -15.77 -18.32 -9.75
CA PRO A 145 -16.59 -17.11 -9.69
C PRO A 145 -17.60 -17.11 -8.52
N GLN A 146 -18.17 -18.27 -8.19
CA GLN A 146 -19.12 -18.43 -7.10
C GLN A 146 -18.47 -18.23 -5.73
N GLU A 147 -17.25 -18.74 -5.53
CA GLU A 147 -16.48 -18.52 -4.30
C GLU A 147 -16.07 -17.05 -4.17
N GLN A 148 -15.60 -16.42 -5.24
CA GLN A 148 -15.27 -14.99 -5.24
C GLN A 148 -16.50 -14.15 -4.89
N ALA A 149 -17.66 -14.46 -5.47
CA ALA A 149 -18.91 -13.75 -5.16
C ALA A 149 -19.29 -13.91 -3.68
N ARG A 150 -19.16 -15.12 -3.11
CA ARG A 150 -19.41 -15.36 -1.68
C ARG A 150 -18.47 -14.54 -0.79
N ALA A 151 -17.17 -14.59 -1.06
CA ALA A 151 -16.16 -13.85 -0.31
C ALA A 151 -16.41 -12.33 -0.37
N LEU A 152 -16.75 -11.79 -1.56
CA LEU A 152 -17.09 -10.38 -1.70
C LEU A 152 -18.34 -10.00 -0.89
N GLN A 153 -19.39 -10.82 -0.90
CA GLN A 153 -20.59 -10.58 -0.09
C GLN A 153 -20.29 -10.66 1.41
N ASP A 154 -19.45 -11.60 1.84
CA ASP A 154 -19.01 -11.70 3.22
C ASP A 154 -18.14 -10.52 3.64
N GLY A 155 -17.28 -10.01 2.76
CA GLY A 155 -16.56 -8.75 3.00
C GLY A 155 -17.48 -7.55 3.17
N LYS A 156 -18.57 -7.46 2.42
CA LYS A 156 -19.60 -6.44 2.64
C LYS A 156 -20.29 -6.59 4.01
N ARG A 157 -20.64 -7.82 4.40
CA ARG A 157 -21.24 -8.12 5.71
C ARG A 157 -20.32 -7.71 6.86
N VAL A 158 -19.01 -7.93 6.73
CA VAL A 158 -18.02 -7.47 7.72
C VAL A 158 -18.03 -5.96 7.87
N SER A 159 -18.00 -5.20 6.77
CA SER A 159 -18.02 -3.74 6.82
C SER A 159 -19.33 -3.16 7.36
N LEU A 160 -20.47 -3.74 6.98
CA LEU A 160 -21.77 -3.36 7.54
C LEU A 160 -21.87 -3.76 9.01
N GLY A 161 -21.30 -4.89 9.41
CA GLY A 161 -21.25 -5.31 10.81
C GLY A 161 -20.45 -4.33 11.66
N PHE A 162 -19.29 -3.90 11.19
CA PHE A 162 -18.51 -2.87 11.86
C PHE A 162 -19.27 -1.52 11.95
N LEU A 163 -19.98 -1.12 10.90
CA LEU A 163 -20.87 0.05 10.95
C LEU A 163 -21.97 -0.10 12.00
N HIS A 164 -22.69 -1.22 12.02
CA HIS A 164 -23.73 -1.50 13.00
C HIS A 164 -23.18 -1.42 14.42
N TRP A 165 -22.01 -2.04 14.66
CA TRP A 165 -21.30 -1.97 15.93
C TRP A 165 -20.93 -0.52 16.30
N MET A 166 -20.41 0.28 15.36
CA MET A 166 -20.14 1.70 15.62
C MET A 166 -21.40 2.46 16.03
N GLN A 167 -22.55 2.17 15.42
CA GLN A 167 -23.80 2.87 15.69
C GLN A 167 -24.46 2.46 17.01
N THR A 168 -24.17 1.26 17.53
CA THR A 168 -24.95 0.66 18.62
C THR A 168 -24.15 0.23 19.85
N GLU A 169 -22.86 -0.10 19.69
CA GLU A 169 -22.06 -0.79 20.71
C GLU A 169 -20.71 -0.10 20.99
N ALA A 170 -20.18 0.70 20.05
CA ALA A 170 -18.85 1.31 20.19
C ALA A 170 -18.73 2.18 21.46
N PRO A 171 -17.59 2.12 22.17
CA PRO A 171 -17.38 2.92 23.38
C PRO A 171 -17.52 4.42 23.15
N ARG A 172 -18.29 5.08 24.02
CA ARG A 172 -18.51 6.53 24.02
C ARG A 172 -18.38 7.07 25.44
N PRO A 173 -17.16 7.42 25.90
CA PRO A 173 -16.96 7.91 27.26
C PRO A 173 -17.91 9.07 27.62
N GLY A 174 -18.56 8.99 28.78
CA GLY A 174 -19.51 10.01 29.24
C GLY A 174 -20.88 10.00 28.55
N SER A 175 -21.22 8.98 27.76
CA SER A 175 -22.52 8.82 27.12
C SER A 175 -22.88 7.33 26.95
N PRO A 176 -24.14 6.99 26.63
CA PRO A 176 -24.48 5.62 26.23
C PRO A 176 -23.62 5.16 25.03
N PRO A 177 -23.26 3.86 24.93
CA PRO A 177 -22.52 3.32 23.79
C PRO A 177 -23.21 3.57 22.44
N GLY A 178 -22.39 3.67 21.40
CA GLY A 178 -22.84 3.84 20.02
C GLY A 178 -22.93 5.27 19.52
N PHE A 179 -22.84 5.40 18.21
CA PHE A 179 -22.94 6.64 17.43
C PHE A 179 -24.11 6.57 16.44
N PRO A 180 -25.37 6.53 16.91
CA PRO A 180 -26.54 6.41 16.04
C PRO A 180 -26.69 7.59 15.08
N GLU A 181 -26.04 8.72 15.32
CA GLU A 181 -26.01 9.88 14.44
C GLU A 181 -25.16 9.67 13.16
N PHE A 182 -24.40 8.59 13.05
CA PHE A 182 -23.64 8.28 11.84
C PHE A 182 -24.57 7.77 10.75
N ARG A 183 -24.70 8.55 9.68
CA ARG A 183 -25.58 8.24 8.55
C ARG A 183 -24.78 7.75 7.34
N PRO A 184 -25.05 6.54 6.82
CA PRO A 184 -24.46 6.08 5.56
C PRO A 184 -24.82 6.97 4.37
N ARG A 185 -23.89 7.15 3.43
CA ARG A 185 -24.06 8.01 2.24
C ARG A 185 -24.04 7.21 0.93
N PRO A 186 -25.15 6.54 0.57
CA PRO A 186 -25.24 5.72 -0.65
C PRO A 186 -25.05 6.54 -1.94
N ASP A 187 -25.36 7.83 -1.90
CA ASP A 187 -25.22 8.76 -3.02
C ASP A 187 -23.76 9.00 -3.43
N LEU A 188 -22.80 8.88 -2.50
CA LEU A 188 -21.39 9.18 -2.78
C LEU A 188 -20.69 8.08 -3.58
N PHE A 189 -21.02 6.81 -3.32
CA PHE A 189 -20.54 5.69 -4.13
C PHE A 189 -21.52 5.23 -5.20
N ALA A 190 -22.75 5.76 -5.21
CA ALA A 190 -23.85 5.25 -6.03
C ALA A 190 -24.08 3.75 -5.80
N THR A 191 -24.11 3.33 -4.53
CA THR A 191 -24.34 1.95 -4.08
C THR A 191 -25.44 1.94 -3.01
N PRO A 192 -26.43 1.03 -3.06
CA PRO A 192 -27.54 1.01 -2.08
C PRO A 192 -27.10 0.78 -0.63
N ASP A 193 -25.96 0.12 -0.43
CA ASP A 193 -25.38 -0.23 0.87
C ASP A 193 -24.36 0.82 1.39
N ALA A 194 -24.16 1.91 0.63
CA ALA A 194 -23.15 2.94 0.90
C ALA A 194 -21.70 2.44 1.01
N LEU A 195 -21.44 1.21 0.54
CA LEU A 195 -20.11 0.65 0.45
C LEU A 195 -19.42 1.05 -0.86
N GLY A 196 -18.09 1.04 -0.88
CA GLY A 196 -17.33 1.19 -2.12
C GLY A 196 -17.77 0.18 -3.19
N LYS A 197 -17.77 0.59 -4.46
CA LYS A 197 -18.16 -0.28 -5.60
C LYS A 197 -17.30 -1.55 -5.68
N HIS A 198 -16.03 -1.43 -5.30
CA HIS A 198 -15.06 -2.51 -5.21
C HIS A 198 -14.35 -2.43 -3.85
N PRO A 199 -13.87 -3.57 -3.31
CA PRO A 199 -13.08 -3.55 -2.10
C PRO A 199 -11.68 -2.99 -2.39
N TYR A 200 -11.05 -2.45 -1.35
CA TYR A 200 -9.62 -2.23 -1.33
C TYR A 200 -8.89 -3.57 -1.20
N ILE A 201 -8.18 -3.97 -2.25
CA ILE A 201 -7.41 -5.22 -2.32
C ILE A 201 -5.94 -4.92 -2.01
N ARG A 202 -5.39 -5.52 -0.96
CA ARG A 202 -4.00 -5.32 -0.50
C ARG A 202 -2.98 -6.20 -1.24
N GLU A 203 -3.39 -7.38 -1.68
CA GLU A 203 -2.49 -8.35 -2.30
C GLU A 203 -3.13 -8.99 -3.52
N CYS A 204 -2.31 -9.21 -4.56
CA CYS A 204 -2.74 -9.86 -5.79
C CYS A 204 -1.73 -10.95 -6.19
N ARG A 205 -1.95 -11.56 -7.35
CA ARG A 205 -0.98 -12.48 -7.95
C ARG A 205 0.28 -11.70 -8.34
N ARG A 206 1.45 -12.13 -7.86
CA ARG A 206 2.75 -11.50 -8.16
C ARG A 206 3.49 -12.29 -9.22
N ILE A 207 4.02 -11.64 -10.25
CA ILE A 207 4.72 -12.33 -11.33
C ILE A 207 6.00 -13.02 -10.82
N ARG A 208 6.35 -14.18 -11.39
CA ARG A 208 7.72 -14.71 -11.29
C ARG A 208 8.63 -13.86 -12.19
N ALA A 209 9.15 -12.79 -11.62
CA ALA A 209 9.90 -11.74 -12.30
C ALA A 209 11.41 -12.05 -12.45
N LEU A 210 12.11 -11.28 -13.29
CA LEU A 210 13.57 -11.34 -13.43
C LEU A 210 14.26 -11.04 -12.09
N ALA A 211 13.74 -10.06 -11.35
CA ALA A 211 14.13 -9.76 -9.97
C ALA A 211 12.93 -9.91 -9.03
N THR A 212 13.16 -10.41 -7.82
CA THR A 212 12.16 -10.40 -6.73
C THR A 212 12.76 -9.62 -5.58
N VAL A 213 12.07 -8.55 -5.16
CA VAL A 213 12.52 -7.74 -4.01
C VAL A 213 12.24 -8.52 -2.73
N LEU A 214 13.28 -8.70 -1.90
CA LEU A 214 13.23 -9.46 -0.65
C LEU A 214 13.29 -8.51 0.55
N GLU A 215 12.84 -8.97 1.72
CA GLU A 215 12.77 -8.16 2.93
C GLU A 215 14.11 -7.50 3.26
N HIS A 216 15.22 -8.22 3.13
CA HIS A 216 16.56 -7.69 3.40
C HIS A 216 16.98 -6.56 2.45
N ASP A 217 16.34 -6.42 1.29
CA ASP A 217 16.62 -5.34 0.37
C ASP A 217 16.09 -4.00 0.90
N VAL A 218 15.06 -4.01 1.75
CA VAL A 218 14.33 -2.79 2.16
C VAL A 218 14.27 -2.57 3.67
N SER A 219 14.30 -3.63 4.48
CA SER A 219 14.16 -3.55 5.94
C SER A 219 15.30 -2.75 6.55
N ALA A 220 14.96 -1.85 7.48
CA ALA A 220 15.93 -1.06 8.23
C ALA A 220 16.86 -1.92 9.10
N ASP A 221 16.44 -3.13 9.47
CA ASP A 221 17.26 -4.08 10.22
C ASP A 221 18.39 -4.67 9.36
N SER A 222 18.18 -4.76 8.05
CA SER A 222 19.18 -5.26 7.09
C SER A 222 19.92 -4.13 6.37
N GLN A 223 19.36 -2.91 6.35
CA GLN A 223 19.87 -1.74 5.65
C GLN A 223 20.25 -0.65 6.66
N PRO A 224 21.51 -0.65 7.16
CA PRO A 224 21.93 0.23 8.26
C PRO A 224 22.05 1.70 7.88
N GLY A 225 22.29 2.00 6.59
CA GLY A 225 22.42 3.37 6.09
C GLY A 225 21.07 4.09 5.92
N ALA A 226 21.11 5.27 5.30
CA ALA A 226 19.93 6.10 5.06
C ALA A 226 19.00 5.55 3.95
N ARG A 227 19.49 4.64 3.11
CA ARG A 227 18.75 4.08 1.96
C ARG A 227 18.68 2.56 2.03
N ALA A 228 17.70 2.01 1.35
CA ALA A 228 17.59 0.58 1.09
C ALA A 228 18.69 0.13 0.11
N ARG A 229 18.68 -1.16 -0.25
CA ARG A 229 19.58 -1.70 -1.28
C ARG A 229 19.51 -0.86 -2.55
N HIS A 230 20.69 -0.57 -3.11
CA HIS A 230 20.80 0.06 -4.41
C HIS A 230 20.51 -0.93 -5.54
N PHE A 231 19.60 -0.56 -6.43
CA PHE A 231 19.28 -1.23 -7.68
C PHE A 231 19.74 -0.37 -8.85
N ASP A 232 20.72 -0.85 -9.61
CA ASP A 232 21.29 -0.12 -10.75
C ASP A 232 20.31 -0.03 -11.94
N ASP A 233 19.29 -0.89 -11.94
CA ASP A 233 18.18 -0.94 -12.87
C ASP A 233 16.92 -0.24 -12.34
N SER A 234 17.05 0.64 -11.34
CA SER A 234 15.91 1.37 -10.79
C SER A 234 15.16 2.16 -11.87
N VAL A 235 13.83 2.07 -11.86
CA VAL A 235 12.89 2.80 -12.71
C VAL A 235 11.92 3.66 -11.90
N GLY A 236 12.17 3.80 -10.61
CA GLY A 236 11.31 4.55 -9.70
C GLY A 236 11.72 4.37 -8.25
N ILE A 237 11.00 5.04 -7.36
CA ILE A 237 11.24 4.98 -5.91
C ILE A 237 9.93 4.76 -5.15
N GLY A 238 10.07 4.26 -3.93
CA GLY A 238 8.99 4.13 -2.96
C GLY A 238 9.50 4.20 -1.54
N TRP A 239 8.62 4.58 -0.62
CA TRP A 239 8.92 4.50 0.81
C TRP A 239 7.63 4.32 1.60
N TYR A 240 7.54 3.17 2.27
CA TYR A 240 6.46 2.80 3.16
C TYR A 240 6.97 1.66 4.05
N PRO A 241 6.60 1.59 5.34
CA PRO A 241 6.91 0.41 6.15
C PRO A 241 6.36 -0.85 5.49
N ILE A 242 6.97 -2.00 5.78
CA ILE A 242 6.30 -3.28 5.52
C ILE A 242 5.09 -3.31 6.44
N ASP A 243 3.91 -3.45 5.86
CA ASP A 243 2.62 -3.47 6.56
C ASP A 243 1.79 -4.63 6.00
N ILE A 244 1.84 -5.77 6.69
CA ILE A 244 1.13 -7.00 6.35
C ILE A 244 -0.02 -7.17 7.32
N HIS A 245 -1.23 -7.11 6.78
CA HIS A 245 -2.44 -7.38 7.54
C HIS A 245 -2.70 -8.89 7.62
N ASN A 246 -3.14 -9.36 8.79
CA ASN A 246 -3.39 -10.77 9.08
C ASN A 246 -4.30 -11.44 8.04
N SER A 247 -3.84 -12.57 7.53
CA SER A 247 -4.52 -13.41 6.55
C SER A 247 -5.01 -14.71 7.19
N GLY A 248 -6.03 -14.63 8.05
CA GLY A 248 -6.56 -15.79 8.76
C GLY A 248 -5.63 -16.29 9.89
N PRO A 249 -5.80 -17.54 10.37
CA PRO A 249 -5.08 -18.05 11.55
C PRO A 249 -3.62 -18.45 11.27
N GLU A 250 -3.23 -18.63 10.01
CA GLU A 250 -1.89 -19.05 9.58
C GLU A 250 -0.93 -17.86 9.35
N ASP A 251 -1.43 -16.63 9.50
CA ASP A 251 -0.68 -15.40 9.29
C ASP A 251 -1.03 -14.38 10.38
N VAL A 252 -0.03 -14.06 11.19
CA VAL A 252 -0.17 -13.13 12.32
C VAL A 252 0.03 -11.67 11.93
N GLY A 253 0.25 -11.38 10.64
CA GLY A 253 0.66 -10.06 10.17
C GLY A 253 2.10 -9.76 10.53
N VAL A 254 2.70 -8.83 9.82
CA VAL A 254 4.11 -8.42 9.99
C VAL A 254 4.18 -6.93 9.72
N SER A 255 4.93 -6.23 10.55
CA SER A 255 5.30 -4.87 10.20
C SER A 255 6.71 -4.54 10.67
N CYS A 256 7.45 -3.88 9.79
CA CYS A 256 8.82 -3.48 10.05
C CYS A 256 9.15 -2.18 9.32
N ARG A 257 10.11 -1.43 9.89
CA ARG A 257 10.67 -0.24 9.24
C ARG A 257 11.36 -0.63 7.95
N THR A 258 11.20 0.22 6.95
CA THR A 258 12.00 0.17 5.74
C THR A 258 12.86 1.41 5.62
N ARG A 259 13.97 1.29 4.90
CA ARG A 259 14.64 2.44 4.32
C ARG A 259 13.94 2.87 3.01
N PRO A 260 14.04 4.13 2.60
CA PRO A 260 13.59 4.57 1.29
C PRO A 260 14.22 3.70 0.19
N PHE A 261 13.38 3.12 -0.67
CA PHE A 261 13.75 2.06 -1.62
C PHE A 261 13.49 2.42 -3.08
N GLN A 262 14.03 1.60 -3.97
CA GLN A 262 13.93 1.73 -5.43
C GLN A 262 13.02 0.63 -6.01
N ILE A 263 12.45 0.89 -7.19
CA ILE A 263 11.67 -0.08 -7.96
C ILE A 263 12.61 -0.62 -9.05
N PRO A 264 13.16 -1.84 -8.94
CA PRO A 264 14.01 -2.39 -10.00
C PRO A 264 13.19 -2.75 -11.23
N MET A 265 13.69 -2.39 -12.43
CA MET A 265 13.09 -2.76 -13.71
C MET A 265 12.85 -4.27 -13.82
N GLY A 266 13.79 -5.08 -13.32
CA GLY A 266 13.68 -6.52 -13.31
C GLY A 266 12.45 -7.06 -12.55
N ALA A 267 11.91 -6.31 -11.57
CA ALA A 267 10.68 -6.69 -10.87
C ALA A 267 9.42 -6.45 -11.72
N LEU A 268 9.50 -5.65 -12.78
CA LEU A 268 8.37 -5.40 -13.68
C LEU A 268 8.26 -6.46 -14.79
N ILE A 269 9.33 -7.21 -15.02
CA ILE A 269 9.49 -8.09 -16.20
C ILE A 269 9.36 -9.57 -15.78
N PRO A 270 8.38 -10.32 -16.33
CA PRO A 270 8.26 -11.75 -16.08
C PRO A 270 9.35 -12.56 -16.77
N ARG A 271 9.82 -13.65 -16.15
CA ARG A 271 10.96 -14.46 -16.66
C ARG A 271 10.73 -15.09 -18.04
N ARG A 272 9.48 -15.45 -18.35
CA ARG A 272 9.15 -16.29 -19.52
C ARG A 272 8.33 -15.57 -20.59
N VAL A 273 7.38 -14.74 -20.19
CA VAL A 273 6.48 -14.05 -21.13
C VAL A 273 7.14 -12.73 -21.53
N ARG A 274 7.34 -12.49 -22.82
CA ARG A 274 8.16 -11.35 -23.30
C ARG A 274 7.35 -10.08 -23.61
N ASN A 275 6.03 -10.18 -23.74
CA ASN A 275 5.13 -9.08 -24.08
C ASN A 275 4.15 -8.74 -22.93
N LEU A 276 4.64 -8.85 -21.69
CA LEU A 276 3.86 -8.62 -20.49
C LEU A 276 4.70 -7.85 -19.47
N LEU A 277 4.10 -6.85 -18.82
CA LEU A 277 4.70 -6.09 -17.71
C LEU A 277 3.77 -6.08 -16.50
N ALA A 278 4.36 -6.05 -15.30
CA ALA A 278 3.63 -5.71 -14.10
C ALA A 278 3.44 -4.18 -14.02
N GLY A 279 2.22 -3.73 -13.71
CA GLY A 279 1.85 -2.31 -13.73
C GLY A 279 1.21 -1.83 -12.43
N ALA A 280 1.24 -2.64 -11.38
CA ALA A 280 0.73 -2.33 -10.04
C ALA A 280 1.33 -3.35 -9.04
N LYS A 281 0.57 -3.75 -8.01
CA LYS A 281 0.94 -4.77 -6.99
C LYS A 281 1.39 -6.14 -7.53
N ASN A 282 1.23 -6.39 -8.82
CA ASN A 282 1.55 -7.68 -9.43
C ASN A 282 3.03 -7.83 -9.80
N LEU A 283 3.89 -6.85 -9.44
CA LEU A 283 5.34 -6.90 -9.65
C LEU A 283 6.03 -8.01 -8.84
N GLY A 284 7.33 -8.21 -9.11
CA GLY A 284 8.19 -9.16 -8.42
C GLY A 284 8.51 -8.76 -6.98
N THR A 285 7.63 -9.08 -6.06
CA THR A 285 7.81 -8.97 -4.59
C THR A 285 7.47 -10.29 -3.91
N THR A 286 7.89 -10.44 -2.66
CA THR A 286 7.41 -11.49 -1.76
C THR A 286 6.11 -11.04 -1.10
N HIS A 287 5.43 -11.92 -0.37
CA HIS A 287 4.31 -11.53 0.48
C HIS A 287 4.72 -10.42 1.46
N ILE A 288 5.93 -10.52 2.02
CA ILE A 288 6.49 -9.55 2.97
C ILE A 288 6.76 -8.20 2.29
N THR A 289 7.53 -8.16 1.20
CA THR A 289 7.85 -6.88 0.55
C THR A 289 6.68 -6.29 -0.22
N ASN A 290 5.66 -7.08 -0.59
CA ASN A 290 4.40 -6.53 -1.08
C ASN A 290 3.79 -5.55 -0.08
N GLY A 291 4.00 -5.73 1.23
CA GLY A 291 3.53 -4.82 2.29
C GLY A 291 3.98 -3.37 2.11
N CYS A 292 5.18 -3.13 1.59
CA CYS A 292 5.69 -1.77 1.34
C CYS A 292 5.53 -1.31 -0.12
N TYR A 293 5.49 -2.22 -1.10
CA TYR A 293 5.30 -1.86 -2.51
C TYR A 293 3.83 -1.65 -2.92
N ARG A 294 2.86 -2.12 -2.11
CA ARG A 294 1.41 -2.06 -2.44
C ARG A 294 0.74 -0.70 -2.21
N LEU A 295 1.47 0.32 -1.78
CA LEU A 295 0.87 1.64 -1.50
C LEU A 295 0.68 2.42 -2.80
N HIS A 296 -0.44 3.15 -2.91
CA HIS A 296 -0.82 3.86 -4.12
C HIS A 296 0.27 4.72 -4.78
N PRO A 297 1.09 5.52 -4.06
CA PRO A 297 2.17 6.28 -4.69
C PRO A 297 3.24 5.38 -5.36
N VAL A 298 3.54 4.24 -4.74
CA VAL A 298 4.48 3.26 -5.31
C VAL A 298 3.85 2.57 -6.51
N GLU A 299 2.57 2.20 -6.43
CA GLU A 299 1.84 1.60 -7.56
C GLU A 299 1.72 2.54 -8.76
N TRP A 300 1.50 3.84 -8.53
CA TRP A 300 1.48 4.84 -9.60
C TRP A 300 2.83 4.91 -10.29
N ASN A 301 3.93 4.90 -9.52
CA ASN A 301 5.28 4.86 -10.07
C ASN A 301 5.55 3.57 -10.86
N VAL A 302 5.14 2.40 -10.33
CA VAL A 302 5.20 1.13 -11.07
C VAL A 302 4.44 1.21 -12.40
N GLY A 303 3.24 1.79 -12.39
CA GLY A 303 2.42 1.98 -13.60
C GLY A 303 3.09 2.89 -14.62
N GLU A 304 3.65 4.03 -14.17
CA GLU A 304 4.40 4.97 -15.00
C GLU A 304 5.61 4.29 -15.66
N ALA A 305 6.46 3.65 -14.85
CA ALA A 305 7.63 2.92 -15.31
C ALA A 305 7.28 1.80 -16.30
N ALA A 306 6.22 1.03 -16.03
CA ALA A 306 5.77 -0.03 -16.91
C ALA A 306 5.22 0.52 -18.24
N GLY A 307 4.48 1.63 -18.20
CA GLY A 307 3.96 2.33 -19.38
C GLY A 307 5.10 2.84 -20.28
N THR A 308 6.09 3.52 -19.69
CA THR A 308 7.27 4.02 -20.40
C THR A 308 8.09 2.88 -21.00
N LEU A 309 8.30 1.79 -20.26
CA LEU A 309 9.01 0.61 -20.78
C LEU A 309 8.23 -0.07 -21.92
N ALA A 310 6.91 -0.14 -21.84
CA ALA A 310 6.07 -0.66 -22.93
C ALA A 310 6.19 0.21 -24.19
N ALA A 311 6.09 1.55 -24.05
CA ALA A 311 6.24 2.48 -25.16
C ALA A 311 7.62 2.37 -25.80
N TRP A 312 8.69 2.38 -24.99
CA TRP A 312 10.06 2.20 -25.46
C TRP A 312 10.26 0.87 -26.20
N SER A 313 9.63 -0.20 -25.73
CA SER A 313 9.72 -1.51 -26.37
C SER A 313 9.11 -1.49 -27.77
N LEU A 314 7.99 -0.78 -27.96
CA LEU A 314 7.36 -0.59 -29.27
C LEU A 314 8.20 0.30 -30.18
N GLU A 315 8.78 1.38 -29.66
CA GLU A 315 9.60 2.33 -30.43
C GLU A 315 10.93 1.71 -30.90
N SER A 316 11.58 0.93 -30.05
CA SER A 316 12.90 0.34 -30.33
C SER A 316 12.83 -1.04 -30.99
N GLY A 317 11.66 -1.69 -31.01
CA GLY A 317 11.49 -3.08 -31.44
C GLY A 317 12.21 -4.09 -30.53
N LYS A 318 12.60 -3.67 -29.33
CA LYS A 318 13.25 -4.50 -28.30
C LYS A 318 12.24 -4.82 -27.21
N ASP A 319 12.13 -6.07 -26.81
CA ASP A 319 11.23 -6.39 -25.71
C ASP A 319 11.81 -5.97 -24.35
N PRO A 320 10.98 -5.91 -23.29
CA PRO A 320 11.43 -5.44 -21.98
C PRO A 320 12.64 -6.18 -21.41
N ALA A 321 12.76 -7.49 -21.67
CA ALA A 321 13.89 -8.27 -21.17
C ALA A 321 15.19 -7.92 -21.90
N GLU A 322 15.12 -7.60 -23.20
CA GLU A 322 16.27 -7.07 -23.96
C GLU A 322 16.68 -5.68 -23.43
N VAL A 323 15.72 -4.79 -23.20
CA VAL A 323 15.98 -3.44 -22.64
C VAL A 323 16.63 -3.54 -21.27
N HIS A 324 16.15 -4.43 -20.40
CA HIS A 324 16.74 -4.67 -19.08
C HIS A 324 18.17 -5.23 -19.17
N ALA A 325 18.40 -6.20 -20.07
CA ALA A 325 19.69 -6.89 -20.18
C ALA A 325 20.81 -6.00 -20.76
N ASP A 326 20.47 -5.08 -21.67
CA ASP A 326 21.43 -4.17 -22.31
C ASP A 326 21.61 -2.88 -21.48
N PRO A 327 22.79 -2.61 -20.89
CA PRO A 327 23.03 -1.40 -20.12
C PRO A 327 22.81 -0.11 -20.89
N VAL A 328 23.07 -0.09 -22.21
CA VAL A 328 22.88 1.11 -23.04
C VAL A 328 21.39 1.44 -23.15
N LEU A 329 20.58 0.43 -23.48
CA LEU A 329 19.12 0.60 -23.58
C LEU A 329 18.50 0.92 -22.22
N ARG A 330 18.94 0.23 -21.16
CA ARG A 330 18.50 0.47 -19.79
C ARG A 330 18.76 1.91 -19.35
N ARG A 331 19.97 2.43 -19.60
CA ARG A 331 20.34 3.81 -19.23
C ARG A 331 19.61 4.84 -20.08
N ALA A 332 19.31 4.54 -21.35
CA ALA A 332 18.50 5.41 -22.19
C ALA A 332 17.05 5.52 -21.68
N LEU A 333 16.43 4.40 -21.26
CA LEU A 333 15.10 4.42 -20.63
C LEU A 333 15.11 5.19 -19.31
N GLN A 334 16.10 4.93 -18.44
CA GLN A 334 16.25 5.66 -17.18
C GLN A 334 16.39 7.17 -17.40
N ARG A 335 17.15 7.58 -18.42
CA ARG A 335 17.26 9.00 -18.79
C ARG A 335 15.91 9.59 -19.15
N ARG A 336 15.13 8.91 -20.00
CA ARG A 336 13.78 9.37 -20.36
C ARG A 336 12.89 9.51 -19.11
N LEU A 337 12.87 8.51 -18.23
CA LEU A 337 12.13 8.57 -16.97
C LEU A 337 12.56 9.78 -16.12
N ALA A 338 13.85 10.03 -15.98
CA ALA A 338 14.36 11.15 -15.20
C ALA A 338 14.06 12.52 -15.84
N GLU A 339 14.10 12.61 -17.17
CA GLU A 339 13.68 13.81 -17.94
C GLU A 339 12.17 14.07 -17.81
N ASP A 340 11.37 13.01 -17.69
CA ASP A 340 9.92 13.06 -17.43
C ASP A 340 9.60 13.30 -15.93
N GLY A 341 10.63 13.52 -15.09
CA GLY A 341 10.48 13.86 -13.67
C GLY A 341 10.29 12.66 -12.73
N VAL A 342 10.51 11.43 -13.19
CA VAL A 342 10.46 10.22 -12.35
C VAL A 342 11.78 10.08 -11.57
N PRO A 343 11.77 10.13 -10.23
CA PRO A 343 12.99 9.95 -9.45
C PRO A 343 13.43 8.49 -9.49
N LEU A 344 14.71 8.27 -9.81
CA LEU A 344 15.32 6.93 -9.89
C LEU A 344 16.04 6.53 -8.60
N CYS A 345 16.33 7.48 -7.71
CA CYS A 345 16.98 7.26 -6.42
C CYS A 345 16.50 8.31 -5.40
N TRP A 346 16.78 8.06 -4.13
CA TRP A 346 16.41 8.98 -3.07
C TRP A 346 17.44 10.10 -2.90
N LEU A 347 17.07 11.30 -3.36
CA LEU A 347 17.70 12.59 -3.04
C LEU A 347 16.59 13.58 -2.67
N VAL A 348 16.55 14.04 -1.42
CA VAL A 348 15.35 14.73 -0.87
C VAL A 348 15.34 16.25 -1.04
N ASP A 349 16.48 16.83 -1.41
CA ASP A 349 16.74 18.26 -1.51
C ASP A 349 16.98 18.73 -2.97
N VAL A 350 16.84 17.82 -3.94
CA VAL A 350 16.89 18.14 -5.38
C VAL A 350 15.52 17.81 -6.00
N GLY A 351 14.67 18.83 -6.11
CA GLY A 351 13.32 18.70 -6.66
C GLY A 351 13.32 18.36 -8.16
N VAL A 352 12.20 17.80 -8.64
CA VAL A 352 12.00 17.44 -10.06
C VAL A 352 12.16 18.63 -11.02
N ASP A 353 11.87 19.85 -10.56
CA ASP A 353 12.02 21.08 -11.34
C ASP A 353 13.45 21.63 -11.36
N HIS A 354 14.38 21.01 -10.62
CA HIS A 354 15.76 21.47 -10.56
C HIS A 354 16.52 21.10 -11.85
N PRO A 355 17.29 22.01 -12.49
CA PRO A 355 17.98 21.73 -13.75
C PRO A 355 18.93 20.53 -13.71
N ALA A 356 19.51 20.26 -12.54
CA ALA A 356 20.41 19.12 -12.33
C ALA A 356 19.70 17.79 -11.99
N PHE A 357 18.36 17.78 -11.86
CA PHE A 357 17.61 16.61 -11.40
C PHE A 357 17.93 15.37 -12.23
N GLY A 358 17.72 15.44 -13.54
CA GLY A 358 17.93 14.31 -14.45
C GLY A 358 19.37 13.82 -14.46
N ASP A 359 20.33 14.74 -14.69
CA ASP A 359 21.75 14.39 -14.78
C ASP A 359 22.32 13.84 -13.48
N LEU A 360 21.90 14.37 -12.32
CA LEU A 360 22.34 13.87 -11.02
C LEU A 360 21.82 12.45 -10.76
N HIS A 361 20.53 12.20 -11.05
CA HIS A 361 19.96 10.86 -10.93
C HIS A 361 20.67 9.87 -11.84
N MET A 362 20.96 10.26 -13.08
CA MET A 362 21.72 9.43 -14.01
C MET A 362 23.14 9.16 -13.53
N ALA A 363 23.83 10.16 -12.97
CA ALA A 363 25.16 9.98 -12.40
C ALA A 363 25.17 9.01 -11.20
N VAL A 364 24.09 8.99 -10.41
CA VAL A 364 23.91 7.98 -9.36
C VAL A 364 23.65 6.60 -9.96
N MET A 365 22.81 6.47 -10.98
CA MET A 365 22.50 5.18 -11.63
C MET A 365 23.70 4.57 -12.37
N THR A 366 24.61 5.39 -12.90
CA THR A 366 25.85 4.92 -13.53
C THR A 366 26.96 4.62 -12.53
N GLY A 367 26.77 4.97 -11.25
CA GLY A 367 27.77 4.83 -10.20
C GLY A 367 28.89 5.89 -10.24
N GLU A 368 28.75 6.90 -11.11
CA GLU A 368 29.67 8.04 -11.20
C GLU A 368 29.61 8.90 -9.92
N VAL A 369 28.41 9.06 -9.37
CA VAL A 369 28.17 9.71 -8.08
C VAL A 369 27.69 8.64 -7.09
N LYS A 370 28.36 8.54 -5.96
CA LYS A 370 27.92 7.71 -4.83
C LYS A 370 27.28 8.63 -3.78
N PRO A 371 25.97 8.49 -3.51
CA PRO A 371 25.33 9.23 -2.43
C PRO A 371 25.99 8.95 -1.08
N ALA A 372 25.91 9.92 -0.17
CA ALA A 372 26.37 9.72 1.19
C ALA A 372 25.63 8.54 1.84
N PRO A 373 26.33 7.62 2.53
CA PRO A 373 25.71 6.42 3.09
C PRO A 373 24.64 6.74 4.15
N ASP A 374 24.86 7.81 4.92
CA ASP A 374 24.05 8.18 6.09
C ASP A 374 23.14 9.39 5.87
N SER A 375 23.04 9.90 4.63
CA SER A 375 22.18 11.04 4.32
C SER A 375 21.43 10.87 3.00
N LEU A 376 20.18 11.32 2.98
CA LEU A 376 19.36 11.41 1.77
C LEU A 376 19.61 12.71 0.99
N GLU A 377 20.39 13.64 1.53
CA GLU A 377 20.60 14.96 0.94
C GLU A 377 21.75 14.96 -0.06
N ALA A 378 21.54 15.61 -1.20
CA ALA A 378 22.58 15.94 -2.16
C ALA A 378 23.56 16.97 -1.57
N ALA A 379 23.15 17.78 -0.59
CA ALA A 379 24.04 18.64 0.20
C ALA A 379 25.17 17.87 0.91
N ALA A 380 24.97 16.58 1.20
CA ALA A 380 25.99 15.71 1.80
C ALA A 380 26.98 15.13 0.76
N LEU A 381 26.82 15.42 -0.53
CA LEU A 381 27.77 14.99 -1.57
C LEU A 381 29.10 15.75 -1.46
N PRO A 382 30.20 15.15 -1.95
CA PRO A 382 31.49 15.83 -2.03
C PRO A 382 31.37 17.18 -2.74
N GLU A 383 32.09 18.19 -2.26
CA GLU A 383 32.00 19.57 -2.78
C GLU A 383 32.22 19.65 -4.30
N ALA A 384 33.15 18.87 -4.84
CA ALA A 384 33.41 18.82 -6.28
C ALA A 384 32.19 18.32 -7.08
N VAL A 385 31.42 17.37 -6.53
CA VAL A 385 30.18 16.87 -7.13
C VAL A 385 29.11 17.96 -7.07
N ARG A 386 28.91 18.59 -5.91
CA ARG A 386 27.91 19.67 -5.75
C ARG A 386 28.17 20.81 -6.73
N ARG A 387 29.42 21.27 -6.84
CA ARG A 387 29.82 22.30 -7.82
C ARG A 387 29.53 21.91 -9.27
N ARG A 388 29.74 20.64 -9.64
CA ARG A 388 29.44 20.14 -11.00
C ARG A 388 27.94 20.23 -11.33
N PHE A 389 27.08 19.96 -10.35
CA PHE A 389 25.63 19.94 -10.52
C PHE A 389 24.94 21.25 -10.07
N GLY A 390 25.70 22.28 -9.70
CA GLY A 390 25.16 23.58 -9.28
C GLY A 390 24.35 23.51 -7.98
N LEU A 391 24.75 22.66 -7.05
CA LEU A 391 24.10 22.42 -5.75
C LEU A 391 24.76 23.17 -4.58
#